data_AF-A0A561U248-F1
#
_entry.id   AF-A0A561U248-F1
#
_cell.length_a   1.000
_cell.length_b   1.000
_cell.length_c   1.000
_cell.angle_alpha   90.00
_cell.angle_beta   90.00
_cell.angle_gamma   90.00
#
_symmetry.space_group_name_H-M   'P 1'
#
loop_
_entity.id
_entity.type
_entity.pdbx_description
1 polymer ?
#
loop_
_entity_poly.entity_id
_entity_poly.type
_entity_poly.pdbx_seq_one_letter_code
_entity_poly.pdbx_strand_id
1 'polypeptide(L)'
;MRKSTIIGAVLVGGIALAGCTPAEYDSDQPPAPGTPPADAPKMAGQASTGEHGASGPAAQLLSNRQQVLALAELGATKATSPQAKSVAAELQQSATEQVSELQQQAGGAAHAESADAALSALSGTAFDAQWKQQVLSLVNEAATLASSAQNDAALKELATELTTEQQEITAKLNAIA
;
A
#
# COMPACT_ATOMS: atom_id res chain seq x y z
N MET A 1 -39.65 -7.55 -17.46
CA MET A 1 -39.38 -8.21 -18.77
C MET A 1 -37.85 -8.28 -18.92
N ARG A 2 -37.19 -9.32 -18.42
CA ARG A 2 -36.60 -10.43 -19.21
C ARG A 2 -36.07 -10.02 -20.59
N LYS A 3 -34.75 -9.96 -20.73
CA LYS A 3 -34.00 -10.28 -21.96
C LYS A 3 -32.66 -10.91 -21.55
N SER A 4 -32.31 -11.99 -22.24
CA SER A 4 -31.36 -13.04 -21.86
C SER A 4 -30.27 -13.24 -22.92
N THR A 5 -29.23 -14.01 -22.55
CA THR A 5 -28.41 -14.94 -23.40
C THR A 5 -27.26 -14.26 -24.20
N ILE A 6 -25.99 -14.71 -24.21
CA ILE A 6 -25.36 -15.92 -24.82
C ILE A 6 -23.89 -15.99 -24.30
N ILE A 7 -23.43 -17.05 -23.61
CA ILE A 7 -22.72 -18.30 -24.04
C ILE A 7 -21.28 -18.12 -24.59
N GLY A 8 -20.33 -18.81 -23.93
CA GLY A 8 -19.01 -19.22 -24.45
C GLY A 8 -18.13 -19.71 -23.28
N ALA A 9 -18.21 -20.96 -22.81
CA ALA A 9 -17.67 -22.22 -23.36
C ALA A 9 -16.13 -22.37 -23.25
N VAL A 10 -15.71 -22.98 -22.13
CA VAL A 10 -14.66 -24.00 -21.92
C VAL A 10 -13.35 -23.94 -22.70
N LEU A 11 -12.23 -23.95 -21.97
CA LEU A 11 -11.08 -24.77 -22.34
C LEU A 11 -10.42 -25.41 -21.12
N VAL A 12 -10.51 -26.74 -21.10
CA VAL A 12 -9.86 -27.70 -20.21
C VAL A 12 -8.39 -27.86 -20.60
N GLY A 13 -7.50 -27.98 -19.62
CA GLY A 13 -6.13 -28.41 -19.86
C GLY A 13 -5.32 -28.51 -18.58
N GLY A 14 -5.45 -29.64 -17.87
CA GLY A 14 -4.60 -29.96 -16.73
C GLY A 14 -3.23 -30.51 -17.17
N ILE A 15 -2.21 -30.29 -16.35
CA ILE A 15 -1.07 -31.20 -16.22
C ILE A 15 -0.82 -31.39 -14.72
N ALA A 16 -1.09 -32.61 -14.26
CA ALA A 16 -0.56 -33.13 -13.02
C ALA A 16 0.85 -33.66 -13.29
N LEU A 17 1.83 -33.28 -12.46
CA LEU A 17 3.10 -33.98 -12.36
C LEU A 17 3.17 -34.61 -10.96
N ALA A 18 2.87 -35.91 -10.95
CA ALA A 18 3.13 -36.81 -9.85
C ALA A 18 4.64 -36.90 -9.59
N GLY A 19 4.97 -37.17 -8.33
CA GLY A 19 6.31 -37.10 -7.77
C GLY A 19 7.35 -38.07 -8.32
N CYS A 20 8.60 -37.79 -7.94
CA CYS A 20 9.71 -38.73 -7.98
C CYS A 20 10.65 -38.40 -6.81
N THR A 21 10.55 -39.18 -5.75
CA THR A 21 11.68 -39.50 -4.85
C THR A 21 12.19 -40.86 -5.33
N PRO A 22 13.51 -41.11 -5.47
CA PRO A 22 14.34 -41.33 -4.29
C PRO A 22 15.82 -40.90 -4.44
N ALA A 23 16.48 -40.64 -3.31
CA ALA A 23 17.86 -41.07 -3.08
C ALA A 23 18.19 -40.85 -1.60
N GLU A 24 18.18 -41.94 -0.82
CA GLU A 24 19.05 -42.04 0.34
C GLU A 24 20.49 -41.88 -0.16
N TYR A 25 21.25 -40.97 0.46
CA TYR A 25 22.70 -41.05 0.47
C TYR A 25 23.17 -40.86 1.90
N ASP A 26 23.60 -42.00 2.43
CA ASP A 26 24.37 -42.18 3.64
C ASP A 26 25.74 -41.50 3.50
N SER A 27 26.02 -40.65 4.49
CA SER A 27 27.28 -40.50 5.24
C SER A 27 28.64 -40.34 4.54
N ASP A 28 29.43 -39.41 5.09
CA ASP A 28 30.91 -39.33 5.00
C ASP A 28 31.56 -38.52 3.85
N GLN A 29 31.17 -37.26 3.68
CA GLN A 29 32.07 -36.27 3.05
C GLN A 29 32.21 -35.02 3.93
N PRO A 30 33.41 -34.68 4.44
CA PRO A 30 33.61 -33.43 5.14
C PRO A 30 33.43 -32.25 4.15
N PRO A 31 32.74 -31.18 4.54
CA PRO A 31 32.50 -30.05 3.63
C PRO A 31 33.81 -29.32 3.33
N ALA A 32 34.01 -28.99 2.05
CA ALA A 32 35.12 -28.17 1.59
C ALA A 32 35.09 -26.77 2.24
N PRO A 33 36.25 -26.15 2.54
CA PRO A 33 36.32 -24.81 3.09
C PRO A 33 35.81 -23.79 2.05
N GLY A 34 34.69 -23.12 2.33
CA GLY A 34 34.19 -22.01 1.50
C GLY A 34 32.69 -21.96 1.25
N THR A 35 31.89 -22.91 1.73
CA THR A 35 30.42 -22.90 1.57
C THR A 35 29.76 -22.17 2.75
N PRO A 36 28.85 -21.20 2.54
CA PRO A 36 28.09 -20.57 3.63
C PRO A 36 27.29 -21.63 4.41
N PRO A 37 27.09 -21.45 5.72
CA PRO A 37 26.37 -22.44 6.53
C PRO A 37 24.93 -22.60 6.01
N ALA A 38 24.54 -23.85 5.73
CA ALA A 38 23.14 -24.21 5.56
C ALA A 38 22.47 -24.12 6.93
N ASP A 39 21.52 -23.20 7.04
CA ASP A 39 20.75 -22.90 8.24
C ASP A 39 20.08 -24.18 8.79
N ALA A 40 20.25 -24.38 10.09
CA ALA A 40 19.71 -25.50 10.87
C ALA A 40 18.17 -25.55 10.79
N PRO A 41 17.54 -26.73 11.01
CA PRO A 41 16.09 -26.84 10.99
C PRO A 41 15.48 -25.99 12.11
N LYS A 42 14.76 -24.91 11.74
CA LYS A 42 13.96 -24.13 12.68
C LYS A 42 12.83 -25.00 13.23
N MET A 43 13.05 -25.50 14.44
CA MET A 43 12.03 -26.05 15.32
C MET A 43 10.92 -25.01 15.54
N ALA A 44 9.69 -25.47 15.42
CA ALA A 44 8.48 -24.73 15.75
C ALA A 44 8.49 -24.31 17.22
N GLY A 45 8.25 -23.02 17.45
CA GLY A 45 7.92 -22.47 18.76
C GLY A 45 8.54 -21.11 19.02
N GLN A 46 7.86 -20.03 18.64
CA GLN A 46 7.59 -18.90 19.53
C GLN A 46 6.61 -17.94 18.87
N ALA A 47 5.41 -17.83 19.41
CA ALA A 47 4.53 -16.70 19.16
C ALA A 47 5.05 -15.49 19.94
N SER A 48 4.96 -14.32 19.31
CA SER A 48 5.00 -12.97 19.88
C SER A 48 6.33 -12.52 20.50
N THR A 49 7.00 -11.57 19.84
CA THR A 49 7.20 -10.19 20.33
C THR A 49 8.07 -9.41 19.33
N GLY A 50 7.48 -8.39 18.70
CA GLY A 50 8.13 -7.10 18.48
C GLY A 50 9.24 -6.98 17.44
N GLU A 51 8.99 -7.33 16.18
CA GLU A 51 9.77 -6.80 15.05
C GLU A 51 8.83 -6.39 13.90
N HIS A 52 7.91 -5.46 14.17
CA HIS A 52 7.30 -4.63 13.11
C HIS A 52 8.33 -3.58 12.64
N GLY A 53 9.53 -4.03 12.27
CA GLY A 53 10.58 -3.17 11.78
C GLY A 53 10.31 -2.79 10.33
N ALA A 54 10.05 -1.50 10.07
CA ALA A 54 10.20 -0.74 8.81
C ALA A 54 9.63 -1.29 7.46
N SER A 55 9.15 -2.52 7.40
CA SER A 55 8.83 -3.24 6.15
C SER A 55 7.45 -3.91 6.18
N GLY A 56 6.63 -3.62 7.20
CA GLY A 56 5.27 -4.13 7.33
C GLY A 56 4.22 -3.26 6.65
N PRO A 57 2.97 -3.73 6.52
CA PRO A 57 1.86 -2.98 5.90
C PRO A 57 1.63 -1.62 6.56
N ALA A 58 1.84 -1.50 7.89
CA ALA A 58 1.79 -0.22 8.60
C ALA A 58 2.84 0.79 8.11
N ALA A 59 4.07 0.35 7.86
CA ALA A 59 5.15 1.22 7.40
C ALA A 59 4.92 1.69 5.95
N GLN A 60 4.41 0.81 5.09
CA GLN A 60 4.02 1.16 3.72
C GLN A 60 2.85 2.15 3.71
N LEU A 61 1.84 1.90 4.55
CA LEU A 61 0.69 2.81 4.67
C LEU A 61 1.11 4.17 5.23
N LEU A 62 2.03 4.18 6.18
CA LEU A 62 2.57 5.40 6.77
C LEU A 62 3.33 6.25 5.72
N SER A 63 4.21 5.64 4.93
CA SER A 63 4.92 6.34 3.83
C SER A 63 3.92 6.90 2.80
N ASN A 64 2.95 6.09 2.35
CA ASN A 64 1.91 6.55 1.44
C ASN A 64 1.13 7.75 2.01
N ARG A 65 0.75 7.70 3.29
CA ARG A 65 0.01 8.79 3.94
C ARG A 65 0.81 10.07 4.09
N GLN A 66 2.11 9.97 4.31
CA GLN A 66 2.99 11.13 4.32
C GLN A 66 3.11 11.79 2.94
N GLN A 67 3.19 10.99 1.87
CA GLN A 67 3.16 11.54 0.51
C GLN A 67 1.83 12.24 0.21
N VAL A 68 0.70 11.66 0.65
CA VAL A 68 -0.62 12.29 0.54
C VAL A 68 -0.67 13.61 1.31
N LEU A 69 -0.12 13.66 2.52
CA LEU A 69 -0.04 14.88 3.34
C LEU A 69 0.77 15.98 2.63
N ALA A 70 1.95 15.65 2.11
CA ALA A 70 2.79 16.60 1.39
C ALA A 70 2.10 17.15 0.14
N LEU A 71 1.40 16.30 -0.62
CA LEU A 71 0.59 16.73 -1.76
C LEU A 71 -0.61 17.57 -1.32
N ALA A 72 -1.24 17.25 -0.20
CA ALA A 72 -2.36 18.00 0.35
C ALA A 72 -1.94 19.42 0.75
N GLU A 73 -0.80 19.58 1.42
CA GLU A 73 -0.24 20.91 1.74
C GLU A 73 0.09 21.72 0.48
N LEU A 74 0.66 21.06 -0.52
CA LEU A 74 0.96 21.69 -1.81
C LEU A 74 -0.32 22.09 -2.54
N GLY A 75 -1.37 21.25 -2.50
CA GLY A 75 -2.69 21.51 -3.05
C GLY A 75 -3.39 22.69 -2.36
N ALA A 76 -3.36 22.75 -1.02
CA ALA A 76 -3.93 23.85 -0.27
C ALA A 76 -3.27 25.20 -0.62
N THR A 77 -1.97 25.18 -0.91
CA THR A 77 -1.18 26.38 -1.22
C THR A 77 -1.28 26.80 -2.68
N LYS A 78 -1.19 25.86 -3.62
CA LYS A 78 -1.03 26.14 -5.06
C LYS A 78 -2.27 25.87 -5.90
N ALA A 79 -3.24 25.12 -5.41
CA ALA A 79 -4.41 24.82 -6.21
C ALA A 79 -5.17 26.09 -6.57
N THR A 80 -5.73 26.11 -7.78
CA THR A 80 -6.43 27.29 -8.30
C THR A 80 -7.94 27.14 -8.14
N SER A 81 -8.43 25.90 -8.27
CA SER A 81 -9.84 25.57 -8.07
C SER A 81 -10.22 25.50 -6.58
N PRO A 82 -11.38 26.07 -6.19
CA PRO A 82 -11.86 26.00 -4.81
C PRO A 82 -12.15 24.56 -4.37
N GLN A 83 -12.55 23.69 -5.30
CA GLN A 83 -12.79 22.28 -5.05
C GLN A 83 -11.48 21.53 -4.74
N ALA A 84 -10.39 21.77 -5.49
CA ALA A 84 -9.10 21.17 -5.17
C ALA A 84 -8.56 21.64 -3.82
N LYS A 85 -8.74 22.91 -3.45
CA LYS A 85 -8.39 23.40 -2.11
C LYS A 85 -9.18 22.72 -1.00
N SER A 86 -10.49 22.52 -1.20
CA SER A 86 -11.33 21.81 -0.23
C SER A 86 -10.87 20.37 -0.05
N VAL A 87 -10.66 19.65 -1.16
CA VAL A 87 -10.18 18.26 -1.11
C VAL A 87 -8.77 18.18 -0.50
N ALA A 88 -7.90 19.13 -0.81
CA ALA A 88 -6.58 19.23 -0.20
C ALA A 88 -6.65 19.45 1.32
N ALA A 89 -7.54 20.31 1.81
CA ALA A 89 -7.72 20.52 3.25
C ALA A 89 -8.27 19.25 3.95
N GLU A 90 -9.25 18.58 3.34
CA GLU A 90 -9.79 17.31 3.86
C GLU A 90 -8.72 16.22 3.91
N LEU A 91 -7.93 16.09 2.83
CA LEU A 91 -6.80 15.16 2.76
C LEU A 91 -5.74 15.47 3.81
N GLN A 92 -5.41 16.75 4.01
CA GLN A 92 -4.43 17.16 5.00
C GLN A 92 -4.87 16.77 6.41
N GLN A 93 -6.15 17.00 6.74
CA GLN A 93 -6.71 16.65 8.04
C GLN A 93 -6.69 15.12 8.25
N SER A 94 -7.31 14.38 7.34
CA SER A 94 -7.41 12.90 7.39
C SER A 94 -6.03 12.24 7.43
N ALA A 95 -5.09 12.67 6.56
CA ALA A 95 -3.74 12.11 6.54
C ALA A 95 -2.95 12.45 7.81
N THR A 96 -3.14 13.62 8.44
CA THR A 96 -2.45 13.97 9.69
C THR A 96 -2.87 13.07 10.86
N GLU A 97 -4.17 12.81 10.97
CA GLU A 97 -4.73 11.93 12.00
C GLU A 97 -4.21 10.49 11.81
N GLN A 98 -4.32 9.96 10.59
CA GLN A 98 -3.89 8.60 10.26
C GLN A 98 -2.37 8.40 10.35
N VAL A 99 -1.56 9.39 9.96
CA VAL A 99 -0.10 9.34 10.13
C VAL A 99 0.26 9.23 11.62
N SER A 100 -0.44 9.94 12.48
CA SER A 100 -0.18 9.90 13.93
C SER A 100 -0.50 8.52 14.52
N GLU A 101 -1.61 7.92 14.12
CA GLU A 101 -1.96 6.55 14.53
C GLU A 101 -0.99 5.51 13.98
N LEU A 102 -0.62 5.62 12.71
CA LEU A 102 0.32 4.72 12.06
C LEU A 102 1.73 4.82 12.64
N GLN A 103 2.18 6.01 13.05
CA GLN A 103 3.47 6.17 13.74
C GLN A 103 3.47 5.46 15.10
N GLN A 104 2.35 5.51 15.83
CA GLN A 104 2.21 4.78 17.09
C GLN A 104 2.26 3.25 16.89
N GLN A 105 1.66 2.76 15.80
CA GLN A 105 1.65 1.33 15.47
C GLN A 105 2.96 0.83 14.84
N ALA A 106 3.61 1.63 13.99
CA ALA A 106 4.84 1.26 13.27
C ALA A 106 6.12 1.45 14.10
N GLY A 107 6.03 2.03 15.31
CA GLY A 107 7.15 2.12 16.25
C GLY A 107 8.29 3.05 15.82
N GLY A 108 8.05 3.99 14.92
CA GLY A 108 9.09 4.90 14.43
C GLY A 108 8.55 6.07 13.61
N ALA A 109 9.31 7.16 13.62
CA ALA A 109 9.05 8.32 12.77
C ALA A 109 9.35 7.98 11.31
N ALA A 110 8.32 7.94 10.47
CA ALA A 110 8.55 7.80 9.04
C ALA A 110 9.04 9.10 8.43
N HIS A 111 9.84 8.96 7.38
CA HIS A 111 10.45 10.05 6.65
C HIS A 111 9.40 10.70 5.77
N ALA A 112 9.03 11.95 6.06
CA ALA A 112 8.13 12.72 5.22
C ALA A 112 8.75 12.89 3.83
N GLU A 113 8.26 12.12 2.86
CA GLU A 113 8.66 12.28 1.47
C GLU A 113 8.14 13.62 0.96
N SER A 114 9.05 14.40 0.37
CA SER A 114 8.72 15.72 -0.16
C SER A 114 7.80 15.59 -1.36
N ALA A 115 6.81 16.47 -1.45
CA ALA A 115 5.98 16.58 -2.64
C ALA A 115 6.84 16.76 -3.89
N ASP A 116 6.46 16.08 -4.97
CA ASP A 116 7.24 16.02 -6.20
C ASP A 116 7.65 17.42 -6.70
N ALA A 117 8.95 17.59 -6.97
CA ALA A 117 9.52 18.88 -7.37
C ALA A 117 8.98 19.35 -8.73
N ALA A 118 8.62 18.44 -9.63
CA ALA A 118 7.99 18.79 -10.89
C ALA A 118 6.57 19.30 -10.67
N LEU A 119 5.82 18.73 -9.72
CA LEU A 119 4.51 19.25 -9.33
C LEU A 119 4.62 20.65 -8.75
N SER A 120 5.61 20.88 -7.89
CA SER A 120 5.87 22.18 -7.27
C SER A 120 6.26 23.27 -8.28
N ALA A 121 6.80 22.92 -9.44
CA ALA A 121 7.12 23.88 -10.51
C ALA A 121 5.88 24.33 -11.31
N LEU A 122 4.78 23.58 -11.26
CA LEU A 122 3.55 23.90 -11.98
C LEU A 122 2.73 24.97 -11.24
N SER A 123 1.80 25.58 -11.97
CA SER A 123 0.84 26.57 -11.45
C SER A 123 -0.44 26.56 -12.29
N GLY A 124 -1.52 27.12 -11.75
CA GLY A 124 -2.78 27.22 -12.49
C GLY A 124 -3.46 25.86 -12.69
N THR A 125 -4.24 25.74 -13.76
CA THR A 125 -4.96 24.50 -14.10
C THR A 125 -4.05 23.31 -14.42
N ALA A 126 -2.82 23.57 -14.90
CA ALA A 126 -1.83 22.52 -15.11
C ALA A 126 -1.35 21.89 -13.79
N PHE A 127 -1.21 22.70 -12.74
CA PHE A 127 -0.97 22.20 -11.39
C PHE A 127 -2.15 21.37 -10.90
N ASP A 128 -3.37 21.91 -10.96
CA ASP A 128 -4.58 21.22 -10.48
C ASP A 128 -4.76 19.84 -11.14
N ALA A 129 -4.52 19.75 -12.46
CA ALA A 129 -4.63 18.49 -13.21
C ALA A 129 -3.56 17.47 -12.80
N GLN A 130 -2.30 17.88 -12.69
CA GLN A 130 -1.21 16.98 -12.29
C GLN A 130 -1.32 16.59 -10.81
N TRP A 131 -1.72 17.52 -9.95
CA TRP A 131 -1.96 17.27 -8.54
C TRP A 131 -3.06 16.23 -8.36
N LYS A 132 -4.20 16.41 -9.05
CA LYS A 132 -5.30 15.44 -9.06
C LYS A 132 -4.83 14.04 -9.47
N GLN A 133 -4.01 13.92 -10.52
CA GLN A 133 -3.49 12.62 -10.96
C GLN A 133 -2.59 11.97 -9.92
N GLN A 134 -1.67 12.72 -9.31
CA GLN A 134 -0.81 12.17 -8.26
C GLN A 134 -1.59 11.75 -7.02
N VAL A 135 -2.53 12.60 -6.55
CA VAL A 135 -3.38 12.26 -5.41
C VAL A 135 -4.22 11.03 -5.72
N LEU A 136 -4.84 10.92 -6.91
CA LEU A 136 -5.58 9.72 -7.30
C LEU A 136 -4.70 8.46 -7.31
N SER A 137 -3.46 8.56 -7.77
CA SER A 137 -2.52 7.43 -7.77
C SER A 137 -2.24 6.95 -6.35
N LEU A 138 -1.85 7.87 -5.46
CA LEU A 138 -1.59 7.54 -4.05
C LEU A 138 -2.84 7.03 -3.34
N VAL A 139 -4.00 7.57 -3.67
CA VAL A 139 -5.26 7.19 -3.05
C VAL A 139 -5.65 5.74 -3.39
N ASN A 140 -5.44 5.34 -4.65
CA ASN A 140 -5.64 3.96 -5.11
C ASN A 140 -4.60 3.00 -4.53
N GLU A 141 -3.34 3.44 -4.42
CA GLU A 141 -2.30 2.67 -3.76
C GLU A 141 -2.66 2.42 -2.29
N ALA A 142 -3.15 3.44 -1.58
CA ALA A 142 -3.58 3.31 -0.20
C ALA A 142 -4.71 2.27 -0.02
N ALA A 143 -5.64 2.16 -0.97
CA ALA A 143 -6.70 1.13 -0.92
C ALA A 143 -6.13 -0.29 -1.09
N THR A 144 -5.09 -0.43 -1.91
CA THR A 144 -4.37 -1.70 -2.09
C THR A 144 -3.59 -2.05 -0.82
N LEU A 145 -2.91 -1.08 -0.22
CA LEU A 145 -2.19 -1.24 1.05
C LEU A 145 -3.14 -1.49 2.23
N ALA A 146 -4.30 -0.83 2.26
CA ALA A 146 -5.33 -1.10 3.26
C ALA A 146 -5.83 -2.56 3.15
N SER A 147 -6.03 -3.05 1.92
CA SER A 147 -6.43 -4.43 1.69
C SER A 147 -5.39 -5.44 2.19
N SER A 148 -4.08 -5.14 2.05
CA SER A 148 -3.03 -5.99 2.62
C SER A 148 -2.97 -5.88 4.14
N ALA A 149 -3.21 -4.69 4.70
CA ALA A 149 -3.25 -4.41 6.13
C ALA A 149 -4.46 -5.01 6.86
N GLN A 150 -5.57 -5.31 6.17
CA GLN A 150 -6.75 -5.98 6.76
C GLN A 150 -6.45 -7.39 7.32
N ASN A 151 -5.33 -8.00 6.90
CA ASN A 151 -4.87 -9.27 7.47
C ASN A 151 -4.24 -9.10 8.86
N ASP A 152 -3.94 -7.86 9.27
CA ASP A 152 -3.45 -7.53 10.60
C ASP A 152 -4.60 -6.99 11.47
N ALA A 153 -4.83 -7.63 12.62
CA ALA A 153 -5.94 -7.27 13.50
C ALA A 153 -5.81 -5.86 14.08
N ALA A 154 -4.59 -5.33 14.23
CA ALA A 154 -4.35 -3.98 14.74
C ALA A 154 -4.62 -2.89 13.69
N LEU A 155 -4.49 -3.23 12.40
CA LEU A 155 -4.69 -2.30 11.28
C LEU A 155 -6.07 -2.41 10.63
N LYS A 156 -6.86 -3.44 10.97
CA LYS A 156 -8.14 -3.73 10.31
C LYS A 156 -9.16 -2.59 10.38
N GLU A 157 -9.31 -1.98 11.55
CA GLU A 157 -10.23 -0.84 11.74
C GLU A 157 -9.76 0.36 10.92
N LEU A 158 -8.48 0.73 11.06
CA LEU A 158 -7.85 1.81 10.29
C LEU A 158 -7.99 1.57 8.78
N ALA A 159 -7.74 0.35 8.30
CA ALA A 159 -7.85 0.00 6.89
C ALA A 159 -9.29 0.08 6.35
N THR A 160 -10.28 -0.17 7.20
CA THR A 160 -11.71 -0.08 6.83
C THR A 160 -12.14 1.38 6.74
N GLU A 161 -11.76 2.20 7.71
CA GLU A 161 -11.97 3.64 7.69
C GLU A 161 -11.29 4.27 6.46
N LEU A 162 -10.03 3.90 6.24
CA LEU A 162 -9.27 4.32 5.07
C LEU A 162 -10.01 4.03 3.77
N THR A 163 -10.48 2.80 3.60
CA THR A 163 -11.13 2.39 2.35
C THR A 163 -12.42 3.18 2.10
N THR A 164 -13.09 3.63 3.15
CA THR A 164 -14.32 4.43 3.07
C THR A 164 -13.99 5.88 2.68
N GLU A 165 -13.09 6.53 3.41
CA GLU A 165 -12.65 7.91 3.11
C GLU A 165 -12.03 8.04 1.71
N GLN A 166 -11.25 7.05 1.28
CA GLN A 166 -10.61 7.05 -0.03
C GLN A 166 -11.61 6.98 -1.18
N GLN A 167 -12.74 6.28 -0.99
CA GLN A 167 -13.82 6.25 -1.99
C GLN A 167 -14.48 7.62 -2.12
N GLU A 168 -14.76 8.29 -1.00
CA GLU A 168 -15.32 9.65 -0.99
C GLU A 168 -14.37 10.66 -1.62
N ILE A 169 -13.09 10.62 -1.24
CA ILE A 169 -12.04 11.48 -1.81
C ILE A 169 -11.89 11.23 -3.30
N THR A 170 -11.90 9.96 -3.76
CA THR A 170 -11.83 9.63 -5.19
C THR A 170 -13.02 10.19 -5.95
N ALA A 171 -14.23 10.08 -5.40
CA ALA A 171 -15.42 10.67 -5.99
C ALA A 171 -15.31 12.19 -6.10
N LYS A 172 -14.83 12.87 -5.05
CA LYS A 172 -14.59 14.32 -5.04
C LYS A 172 -13.52 14.74 -6.04
N LEU A 173 -12.39 14.03 -6.12
CA LEU A 173 -11.32 14.27 -7.08
C LEU A 173 -11.81 14.13 -8.52
N ASN A 174 -12.59 13.09 -8.81
CA ASN A 174 -13.19 12.89 -10.13
C ASN A 174 -14.17 14.01 -10.52
N ALA A 175 -14.81 14.66 -9.54
CA ALA A 175 -15.69 15.80 -9.75
C ALA A 175 -14.95 17.14 -9.98
N ILE A 176 -13.64 17.22 -9.74
CA ILE A 176 -12.82 18.39 -10.10
C ILE A 176 -12.64 18.41 -11.62
N ALA A 177 -13.11 19.47 -12.27
CA ALA A 177 -13.10 19.67 -13.73
C ALA A 177 -11.82 20.37 -14.21
#